data_AF-A0A7J4MYI8-F1
#
_entry.id   AF-A0A7J4MYI8-F1
#
_cell.length_a   1.000
_cell.length_b   1.000
_cell.length_c   1.000
_cell.angle_alpha   90.00
_cell.angle_beta   90.00
_cell.angle_gamma   90.00
#
_symmetry.space_group_name_H-M   'P 1'
#
loop_
_entity.id
_entity.type
_entity.pdbx_description
1 polymer ?
#
loop_
_entity_poly.entity_id
_entity_poly.type
_entity_poly.pdbx_seq_one_letter_code
_entity_poly.pdbx_strand_id
1 'polypeptide(L)'
;MGEILEIDGVEGVIITDRSGEILYGAGSFSRDVGSMAQVMADASGKLINRAGQGEYRSAVMEFPGGKMVLLNDRHQLLVMADRRSNLGRIILLARKTMRKLSEPDMASELASLKTAMAPDRDEATVTEPEYTAVRGKPKISEVKDSDVSDTPLLESDASADSSESDAMDDEAGMVVRPPEGESVPDEGDREPMESPGIPEVKPPLSLPELRPLEVPGDPEGQIETALTIYENVLLAMSIGASKIMGVAPAGGMLRKSLPYSECPETLRDVKVLGSASLDFRRLRENIAGSGHSLEKIKEDFERIITAITENYGRVMGYDAFRGMIRPEFTRIHRAYSDVMDALGITGTIHPELRKIWEE
;
A
#
# COMPACT_ATOMS: atom_id res chain seq x y z
N MET A 1 21.84 16.04 -13.04
CA MET A 1 21.64 16.57 -11.68
C MET A 1 21.00 17.96 -11.72
N GLY A 2 21.66 18.98 -12.30
CA GLY A 2 21.12 20.35 -12.41
C GLY A 2 19.73 20.47 -13.07
N GLU A 3 19.46 19.69 -14.13
CA GLU A 3 18.16 19.69 -14.83
C GLU A 3 16.95 19.40 -13.91
N ILE A 4 17.13 18.65 -12.80
CA ILE A 4 16.03 18.36 -11.85
C ILE A 4 15.76 19.56 -10.95
N LEU A 5 16.82 20.26 -10.52
CA LEU A 5 16.72 21.45 -9.67
C LEU A 5 16.13 22.66 -10.41
N GLU A 6 16.17 22.66 -11.75
CA GLU A 6 15.55 23.68 -12.59
C GLU A 6 14.01 23.52 -12.71
N ILE A 7 13.45 22.43 -12.18
CA ILE A 7 12.00 22.25 -12.16
C ILE A 7 11.41 23.17 -11.08
N ASP A 8 10.47 24.03 -11.49
CA ASP A 8 9.75 24.89 -10.56
C ASP A 8 9.08 24.07 -9.44
N GLY A 9 9.33 24.49 -8.19
CA GLY A 9 8.88 23.81 -6.98
C GLY A 9 9.74 22.63 -6.51
N VAL A 10 10.88 22.30 -7.14
CA VAL A 10 11.84 21.33 -6.56
C VAL A 10 12.73 22.02 -5.53
N GLU A 11 12.77 21.46 -4.32
CA GLU A 11 13.44 22.05 -3.15
C GLU A 11 14.79 21.38 -2.86
N GLY A 12 14.96 20.13 -3.29
CA GLY A 12 16.23 19.45 -3.17
C GLY A 12 16.31 18.10 -3.87
N VAL A 13 17.54 17.68 -4.13
CA VAL A 13 17.89 16.40 -4.75
C VAL A 13 19.04 15.78 -3.96
N ILE A 14 18.90 14.51 -3.59
CA ILE A 14 19.91 13.74 -2.85
C ILE A 14 20.16 12.44 -3.59
N ILE A 15 21.41 12.03 -3.67
CA ILE A 15 21.80 10.69 -4.09
C ILE A 15 22.57 10.02 -2.98
N THR A 16 22.16 8.80 -2.67
CA THR A 16 22.86 7.95 -1.71
C THR A 16 23.30 6.64 -2.35
N ASP A 17 24.24 5.98 -1.70
CA ASP A 17 24.50 4.57 -1.94
C ASP A 17 23.43 3.68 -1.23
N ARG A 18 23.66 2.36 -1.21
CA ARG A 18 22.79 1.41 -0.50
C ARG A 18 22.97 1.39 1.02
N SER A 19 24.02 2.01 1.54
CA SER A 19 24.25 2.17 2.98
C SER A 19 23.59 3.43 3.55
N GLY A 20 22.96 4.24 2.69
CA GLY A 20 22.38 5.52 3.07
C GLY A 20 23.40 6.66 3.15
N GLU A 21 24.65 6.42 2.74
CA GLU A 21 25.69 7.46 2.65
C GLU A 21 25.34 8.42 1.50
N ILE A 22 25.30 9.71 1.80
CA ILE A 22 25.01 10.75 0.81
C ILE A 22 26.22 10.95 -0.10
N LEU A 23 26.09 10.53 -1.34
CA LEU A 23 27.08 10.72 -2.41
C LEU A 23 26.96 12.10 -3.06
N TYR A 24 25.75 12.63 -3.13
CA TYR A 24 25.47 13.96 -3.66
C TYR A 24 24.25 14.55 -2.98
N GLY A 25 24.26 15.86 -2.75
CA GLY A 25 23.08 16.55 -2.27
C GLY A 25 23.09 18.01 -2.68
N ALA A 26 21.95 18.51 -3.13
CA ALA A 26 21.72 19.90 -3.47
C ALA A 26 20.33 20.33 -2.99
N GLY A 27 20.24 21.47 -2.30
CA GLY A 27 19.03 21.92 -1.60
C GLY A 27 19.21 21.91 -0.08
N SER A 28 18.14 22.15 0.66
CA SER A 28 18.14 22.14 2.13
C SER A 28 17.57 20.82 2.65
N PHE A 29 18.40 20.02 3.32
CA PHE A 29 17.99 18.73 3.89
C PHE A 29 18.77 18.42 5.17
N SER A 30 18.17 17.63 6.05
CA SER A 30 18.88 17.05 7.20
C SER A 30 19.91 16.02 6.73
N ARG A 31 21.00 15.87 7.48
CA ARG A 31 22.01 14.83 7.25
C ARG A 31 21.41 13.41 7.37
N ASP A 32 20.34 13.26 8.13
CA ASP A 32 19.71 11.96 8.38
C ASP A 32 18.84 11.46 7.20
N VAL A 33 18.58 12.31 6.20
CA VAL A 33 17.70 11.96 5.08
C VAL A 33 18.22 10.76 4.28
N GLY A 34 19.54 10.58 4.21
CA GLY A 34 20.14 9.43 3.54
C GLY A 34 19.87 8.11 4.27
N SER A 35 20.06 8.08 5.59
CA SER A 35 19.71 6.92 6.42
C SER A 35 18.20 6.63 6.40
N MET A 36 17.37 7.68 6.37
CA MET A 36 15.92 7.52 6.20
C MET A 36 15.57 6.87 4.86
N ALA A 37 16.24 7.27 3.78
CA ALA A 37 16.04 6.70 2.45
C ALA A 37 16.33 5.19 2.43
N GLN A 38 17.44 4.78 3.06
CA GLN A 38 17.83 3.40 3.17
C GLN A 38 16.78 2.58 3.93
N VAL A 39 16.36 3.05 5.11
CA VAL A 39 15.34 2.37 5.92
C VAL A 39 14.03 2.23 5.13
N MET A 40 13.62 3.28 4.42
CA MET A 40 12.42 3.25 3.57
C MET A 40 12.55 2.26 2.42
N ALA A 41 13.70 2.22 1.74
CA ALA A 41 13.96 1.31 0.64
C ALA A 41 13.99 -0.16 1.10
N ASP A 42 14.60 -0.45 2.24
CA ASP A 42 14.67 -1.80 2.81
C ASP A 42 13.30 -2.29 3.27
N ALA A 43 12.54 -1.44 3.97
CA ALA A 43 11.18 -1.76 4.40
C ALA A 43 10.27 -2.01 3.20
N SER A 44 10.32 -1.12 2.19
CA SER A 44 9.54 -1.25 0.96
C SER A 44 9.93 -2.49 0.16
N GLY A 45 11.24 -2.77 0.05
CA GLY A 45 11.75 -3.97 -0.60
C GLY A 45 11.25 -5.26 0.05
N LYS A 46 11.27 -5.33 1.38
CA LYS A 46 10.70 -6.48 2.12
C LYS A 46 9.21 -6.66 1.85
N LEU A 47 8.44 -5.57 1.79
CA LEU A 47 7.01 -5.60 1.49
C LEU A 47 6.73 -6.08 0.06
N ILE A 48 7.42 -5.52 -0.93
CA ILE A 48 7.26 -5.88 -2.35
C ILE A 48 7.67 -7.34 -2.60
N ASN A 49 8.78 -7.79 -1.99
CA ASN A 49 9.25 -9.17 -2.08
C ASN A 49 8.23 -10.14 -1.47
N ARG A 50 7.70 -9.84 -0.27
CA ARG A 50 6.66 -10.66 0.37
C ARG A 50 5.34 -10.65 -0.39
N ALA A 51 5.03 -9.56 -1.09
CA ALA A 51 3.87 -9.47 -1.95
C ALA A 51 4.01 -10.31 -3.24
N GLY A 52 5.22 -10.73 -3.61
CA GLY A 52 5.52 -11.41 -4.87
C GLY A 52 5.52 -10.45 -6.06
N GLN A 53 5.81 -9.17 -5.83
CA GLN A 53 5.67 -8.10 -6.84
C GLN A 53 7.00 -7.68 -7.49
N GLY A 54 8.04 -8.50 -7.36
CA GLY A 54 9.36 -8.25 -7.94
C GLY A 54 10.24 -7.39 -7.03
N GLU A 55 10.98 -6.44 -7.60
CA GLU A 55 11.93 -5.60 -6.87
C GLU A 55 11.39 -4.19 -6.65
N TYR A 56 11.69 -3.61 -5.48
CA TYR A 56 11.36 -2.22 -5.18
C TYR A 56 12.21 -1.26 -6.02
N ARG A 57 11.57 -0.58 -6.98
CA ARG A 57 12.25 0.36 -7.91
C ARG A 57 12.02 1.84 -7.62
N SER A 58 10.88 2.21 -7.06
CA SER A 58 10.57 3.62 -6.77
C SER A 58 9.38 3.77 -5.84
N ALA A 59 9.34 4.86 -5.09
CA ALA A 59 8.15 5.34 -4.38
C ALA A 59 7.90 6.82 -4.66
N VAL A 60 6.63 7.21 -4.59
CA VAL A 60 6.21 8.61 -4.51
C VAL A 60 5.45 8.76 -3.20
N MET A 61 5.85 9.74 -2.40
CA MET A 61 5.26 10.05 -1.11
C MET A 61 4.71 11.47 -1.17
N GLU A 62 3.45 11.66 -0.80
CA GLU A 62 2.81 12.97 -0.74
C GLU A 62 2.55 13.36 0.72
N PHE A 63 2.91 14.59 1.06
CA PHE A 63 2.79 15.17 2.39
C PHE A 63 1.93 16.44 2.35
N PRO A 64 1.40 16.91 3.51
CA PRO A 64 0.75 18.21 3.61
C PRO A 64 1.61 19.40 3.13
N GLY A 65 2.93 19.29 3.20
CA GLY A 65 3.88 20.34 2.80
C GLY A 65 4.47 20.18 1.40
N GLY A 66 4.41 18.99 0.79
CA GLY A 66 5.15 18.71 -0.44
C GLY A 66 5.04 17.27 -0.88
N LYS A 67 5.98 16.82 -1.70
CA LYS A 67 6.10 15.45 -2.20
C LYS A 67 7.56 15.05 -2.28
N MET A 68 7.80 13.76 -2.11
CA MET A 68 9.11 13.15 -2.22
C MET A 68 9.05 12.00 -3.23
N VAL A 69 10.00 11.99 -4.15
CA VAL A 69 10.16 10.90 -5.12
C VAL A 69 11.45 10.17 -4.78
N LEU A 70 11.35 8.87 -4.55
CA LEU A 70 12.49 7.98 -4.30
C LEU A 70 12.62 7.00 -5.46
N LEU A 71 13.80 6.88 -6.05
CA LEU A 71 14.15 5.83 -7.01
C LEU A 71 15.24 4.97 -6.41
N ASN A 72 15.06 3.66 -6.49
CA ASN A 72 15.93 2.67 -5.86
C ASN A 72 16.50 1.73 -6.94
N ASP A 73 17.82 1.75 -7.11
CA ASP A 73 18.56 0.88 -8.03
C ASP A 73 19.94 0.53 -7.40
N ARG A 74 21.06 0.66 -8.13
CA ARG A 74 22.41 0.62 -7.56
C ARG A 74 22.66 1.78 -6.58
N HIS A 75 22.08 2.94 -6.88
CA HIS A 75 22.05 4.12 -6.03
C HIS A 75 20.60 4.46 -5.68
N GLN A 76 20.39 5.29 -4.67
CA GLN A 76 19.08 5.83 -4.34
C GLN A 76 19.06 7.31 -4.71
N LEU A 77 18.05 7.74 -5.47
CA LEU A 77 17.83 9.14 -5.81
C LEU A 77 16.57 9.63 -5.12
N LEU A 78 16.69 10.68 -4.34
CA LEU A 78 15.59 11.36 -3.68
C LEU A 78 15.41 12.75 -4.29
N VAL A 79 14.17 13.11 -4.56
CA VAL A 79 13.78 14.45 -5.00
C VAL A 79 12.70 14.95 -4.05
N MET A 80 12.95 16.06 -3.38
CA MET A 80 11.96 16.77 -2.57
C MET A 80 11.43 17.95 -3.36
N ALA A 81 10.10 18.10 -3.36
CA ALA A 81 9.44 19.15 -4.10
C ALA A 81 8.18 19.61 -3.37
N ASP A 82 7.77 20.85 -3.58
CA ASP A 82 6.54 21.40 -3.02
C ASP A 82 5.28 20.71 -3.59
N ARG A 83 4.08 21.15 -3.23
CA ARG A 83 2.84 20.53 -3.75
C ARG A 83 2.52 20.89 -5.20
N ARG A 84 3.08 21.98 -5.73
CA ARG A 84 2.71 22.56 -7.04
C ARG A 84 3.56 22.02 -8.19
N SER A 85 4.74 21.52 -7.89
CA SER A 85 5.70 21.01 -8.86
C SER A 85 5.15 19.83 -9.69
N ASN A 86 5.60 19.72 -10.94
CA ASN A 86 5.08 18.72 -11.87
C ASN A 86 5.72 17.33 -11.61
N LEU A 87 4.96 16.43 -10.98
CA LEU A 87 5.43 15.08 -10.63
C LEU A 87 5.88 14.27 -11.86
N GLY A 88 5.15 14.34 -12.98
CA GLY A 88 5.51 13.63 -14.20
C GLY A 88 6.88 14.05 -14.75
N ARG A 89 7.15 15.36 -14.76
CA ARG A 89 8.45 15.93 -15.16
C ARG A 89 9.57 15.54 -14.20
N ILE A 90 9.30 15.54 -12.89
CA ILE A 90 10.24 15.08 -11.86
C ILE A 90 10.62 13.61 -12.10
N ILE A 91 9.63 12.71 -12.22
CA ILE A 91 9.87 11.27 -12.43
C ILE A 91 10.66 11.03 -13.72
N LEU A 92 10.31 11.72 -14.80
CA LEU A 92 10.99 11.59 -16.09
C LEU A 92 12.49 11.95 -15.98
N LEU A 93 12.79 13.11 -15.40
CA LEU A 93 14.17 13.59 -15.25
C LEU A 93 14.95 12.79 -14.20
N ALA A 94 14.28 12.32 -13.13
CA ALA A 94 14.86 11.44 -12.14
C ALA A 94 15.27 10.09 -12.77
N ARG A 95 14.41 9.46 -13.57
CA ARG A 95 14.74 8.22 -14.31
C ARG A 95 15.85 8.42 -15.35
N LYS A 96 15.86 9.55 -16.05
CA LYS A 96 16.94 9.92 -16.99
C LYS A 96 18.27 10.06 -16.23
N THR A 97 18.24 10.68 -15.06
CA THR A 97 19.42 10.85 -14.20
C THR A 97 19.90 9.50 -13.67
N MET A 98 19.03 8.65 -13.12
CA MET A 98 19.37 7.30 -12.66
C MET A 98 20.02 6.43 -13.75
N ARG A 99 19.53 6.49 -14.99
CA ARG A 99 20.14 5.76 -16.11
C ARG A 99 21.58 6.20 -16.38
N LYS A 100 21.85 7.51 -16.34
CA LYS A 100 23.20 8.05 -16.49
C LYS A 100 24.12 7.64 -15.33
N LEU A 101 23.60 7.53 -14.12
CA LEU A 101 24.37 7.11 -12.93
C LEU A 101 24.72 5.61 -12.95
N SER A 102 24.03 4.83 -13.76
CA SER A 102 24.35 3.42 -13.99
C SER A 102 25.47 3.21 -15.02
N GLU A 103 25.93 4.27 -15.70
CA GLU A 103 27.07 4.24 -16.60
C GLU A 103 28.39 4.31 -15.80
N PRO A 104 29.39 3.46 -16.11
CA PRO A 104 30.61 3.31 -15.30
C PRO A 104 31.47 4.59 -15.19
N ASP A 105 31.42 5.48 -16.18
CA ASP A 105 32.19 6.74 -16.19
C ASP A 105 31.63 7.79 -15.21
N MET A 106 30.31 7.82 -15.00
CA MET A 106 29.62 8.81 -14.15
C MET A 106 29.70 8.47 -12.65
N ALA A 107 29.81 7.19 -12.29
CA ALA A 107 29.96 6.76 -10.90
C ALA A 107 31.27 7.29 -10.28
N SER A 108 32.32 7.41 -11.09
CA SER A 108 33.62 8.00 -10.72
C SER A 108 33.55 9.52 -10.52
N GLU A 109 32.74 10.22 -11.33
CA GLU A 109 32.51 11.66 -11.18
C GLU A 109 31.68 12.01 -9.93
N LEU A 110 30.72 11.18 -9.52
CA LEU A 110 29.97 11.38 -8.27
C LEU A 110 30.86 11.29 -7.03
N ALA A 111 31.79 10.33 -7.02
CA ALA A 111 32.74 10.15 -5.91
C ALA A 111 33.69 11.35 -5.75
N SER A 112 33.87 12.16 -6.80
CA SER A 112 34.69 13.37 -6.77
C SER A 112 33.91 14.66 -6.49
N LEU A 113 32.58 14.64 -6.63
CA LEU A 113 31.68 15.73 -6.24
C LEU A 113 31.40 15.69 -4.73
N LYS A 114 32.38 16.10 -3.93
CA LYS A 114 32.15 16.36 -2.50
C LYS A 114 31.09 17.44 -2.30
N THR A 115 30.21 17.16 -1.34
CA THR A 115 29.07 17.95 -0.88
C THR A 115 29.36 19.45 -0.78
N ALA A 116 28.69 20.26 -1.59
CA ALA A 116 28.57 21.69 -1.30
C ALA A 116 27.47 21.86 -0.24
N MET A 117 27.79 21.52 1.02
CA MET A 117 26.92 21.84 2.15
C MET A 117 26.95 23.36 2.35
N ALA A 118 25.81 24.03 2.22
CA ALA A 118 25.63 25.33 2.85
C ALA A 118 25.74 25.15 4.38
N PRO A 119 26.33 26.11 5.12
CA PRO A 119 26.56 25.95 6.54
C PRO A 119 25.25 25.84 7.32
N ASP A 120 25.29 25.01 8.37
CA ASP A 120 24.26 24.84 9.38
C ASP A 120 23.71 26.20 9.82
N ARG A 121 22.37 26.35 9.80
CA ARG A 121 21.73 27.34 10.68
C ARG A 121 21.75 26.76 12.08
N ASP A 122 22.68 27.28 12.88
CA ASP A 122 22.67 27.20 14.33
C ASP A 122 21.26 27.39 14.88
N GLU A 123 20.96 26.59 15.91
CA GLU A 123 19.96 26.77 16.95
C GLU A 123 19.20 28.10 16.90
N ALA A 124 18.01 28.09 16.28
CA ALA A 124 17.00 29.12 16.51
C ALA A 124 15.77 28.46 17.14
N THR A 125 15.75 28.51 18.48
CA THR A 125 14.57 28.49 19.37
C THR A 125 13.27 28.02 18.72
N VAL A 126 13.00 26.72 18.81
CA VAL A 126 11.61 26.23 18.75
C VAL A 126 11.00 26.52 20.12
N THR A 127 10.21 27.58 20.19
CA THR A 127 9.22 27.77 21.26
C THR A 127 8.38 26.50 21.38
N GLU A 128 8.40 25.89 22.57
CA GLU A 128 7.52 24.79 22.94
C GLU A 128 6.06 25.16 22.62
N PRO A 129 5.27 24.28 21.96
CA PRO A 129 3.83 24.44 22.01
C PRO A 129 3.37 24.20 23.45
N GLU A 130 2.61 25.15 24.01
CA GLU A 130 1.93 24.99 25.30
C GLU A 130 1.03 23.74 25.27
N TYR A 131 1.53 22.63 25.81
CA TYR A 131 0.68 21.54 26.25
C TYR A 131 0.17 21.89 27.64
N THR A 132 -1.09 22.35 27.71
CA THR A 132 -1.81 22.42 28.98
C THR A 132 -1.87 21.02 29.60
N ALA A 133 -1.18 20.88 30.72
CA ALA A 133 -1.06 19.65 31.49
C ALA A 133 -2.44 19.14 31.96
N VAL A 134 -2.85 17.95 31.49
CA VAL A 134 -3.77 17.10 32.26
C VAL A 134 -2.91 16.05 32.99
N ARG A 135 -2.91 16.24 34.29
CA ARG A 135 -2.13 15.55 35.31
C ARG A 135 -2.68 14.13 35.51
N GLY A 136 -1.89 13.11 35.19
CA GLY A 136 -2.19 11.72 35.53
C GLY A 136 -0.98 10.82 35.28
N LYS A 137 -0.10 10.68 36.29
CA LYS A 137 0.99 9.71 36.26
C LYS A 137 0.42 8.28 36.36
N PRO A 138 0.92 7.32 35.58
CA PRO A 138 1.16 5.99 36.08
C PRO A 138 2.68 5.76 36.23
N LYS A 139 3.07 5.32 37.43
CA LYS A 139 4.38 4.74 37.71
C LYS A 139 4.56 3.51 36.83
N ILE A 140 5.57 3.50 35.97
CA ILE A 140 6.10 2.26 35.41
C ILE A 140 7.10 1.74 36.44
N SER A 141 6.74 0.65 37.11
CA SER A 141 7.65 -0.17 37.90
C SER A 141 8.45 -1.07 36.95
N GLU A 142 9.77 -1.05 37.09
CA GLU A 142 10.70 -2.03 36.53
C GLU A 142 10.21 -3.46 36.83
N VAL A 143 10.03 -4.27 35.79
CA VAL A 143 9.91 -5.73 35.92
C VAL A 143 11.19 -6.33 35.37
N LYS A 144 11.85 -7.07 36.27
CA LYS A 144 13.09 -7.80 36.07
C LYS A 144 12.92 -8.94 35.07
N ASP A 145 13.98 -9.15 34.29
CA ASP A 145 14.29 -10.39 33.59
C ASP A 145 14.24 -11.60 34.52
N SER A 146 13.50 -12.64 34.11
CA SER A 146 13.76 -14.02 34.50
C SER A 146 13.09 -15.01 33.55
N ASP A 147 13.92 -15.93 33.06
CA ASP A 147 13.62 -17.31 32.66
C ASP A 147 12.93 -17.58 31.32
N VAL A 148 13.77 -17.65 30.28
CA VAL A 148 13.53 -18.44 29.07
C VAL A 148 13.84 -19.90 29.40
N SER A 149 12.81 -20.74 29.42
CA SER A 149 12.95 -22.20 29.48
C SER A 149 12.95 -22.77 28.06
N ASP A 150 14.03 -23.47 27.75
CA ASP A 150 14.23 -24.37 26.61
C ASP A 150 13.12 -25.41 26.46
N THR A 151 12.79 -25.77 25.21
CA THR A 151 12.60 -27.15 24.69
C THR A 151 12.34 -27.14 23.17
N PRO A 152 12.62 -28.23 22.44
CA PRO A 152 13.51 -28.19 21.28
C PRO A 152 12.83 -28.35 19.91
N LEU A 153 13.54 -27.89 18.89
CA LEU A 153 13.31 -28.16 17.48
C LEU A 153 13.49 -29.66 17.19
N LEU A 154 12.47 -30.27 16.59
CA LEU A 154 12.59 -31.58 15.94
C LEU A 154 12.81 -31.37 14.45
N GLU A 155 13.94 -31.95 14.01
CA GLU A 155 14.34 -32.17 12.64
C GLU A 155 13.35 -33.10 11.91
N SER A 156 13.15 -32.86 10.62
CA SER A 156 12.80 -33.95 9.70
C SER A 156 13.46 -33.68 8.36
N ASP A 157 14.44 -34.52 8.07
CA ASP A 157 15.23 -34.62 6.87
C ASP A 157 14.42 -34.95 5.62
N ALA A 158 15.05 -34.61 4.50
CA ALA A 158 14.65 -34.84 3.14
C ALA A 158 14.58 -36.33 2.74
N SER A 159 13.79 -36.59 1.69
CA SER A 159 14.11 -37.62 0.70
C SER A 159 13.63 -37.18 -0.67
N ALA A 160 14.56 -37.25 -1.62
CA ALA A 160 14.43 -36.90 -3.02
C ALA A 160 14.00 -38.11 -3.88
N ASP A 161 13.96 -37.85 -5.19
CA ASP A 161 13.75 -38.73 -6.35
C ASP A 161 12.28 -39.05 -6.71
N SER A 162 11.86 -39.06 -7.98
CA SER A 162 12.63 -39.22 -9.23
C SER A 162 11.83 -38.69 -10.44
N SER A 163 12.57 -38.16 -11.42
CA SER A 163 12.38 -38.18 -12.88
C SER A 163 11.06 -38.66 -13.50
N GLU A 164 10.55 -37.91 -14.48
CA GLU A 164 10.31 -38.46 -15.83
C GLU A 164 10.34 -37.35 -16.89
N SER A 165 11.22 -37.58 -17.86
CA SER A 165 11.38 -36.88 -19.13
C SER A 165 10.32 -37.31 -20.12
N ASP A 166 9.87 -36.41 -20.98
CA ASP A 166 9.52 -36.79 -22.35
C ASP A 166 9.85 -35.66 -23.32
N ALA A 167 10.69 -36.00 -24.29
CA ALA A 167 11.08 -35.21 -25.44
C ALA A 167 10.71 -36.00 -26.69
N MET A 168 10.02 -35.36 -27.63
CA MET A 168 10.09 -35.59 -29.08
C MET A 168 9.78 -34.23 -29.73
N ASP A 169 10.75 -33.53 -30.33
CA ASP A 169 11.34 -33.71 -31.67
C ASP A 169 10.30 -33.81 -32.79
N ASP A 170 10.25 -32.77 -33.64
CA ASP A 170 10.39 -32.97 -35.09
C ASP A 170 10.79 -31.65 -35.82
N GLU A 171 11.90 -31.78 -36.54
CA GLU A 171 12.41 -31.16 -37.80
C GLU A 171 11.53 -30.14 -38.55
N ALA A 172 12.01 -29.22 -39.40
CA ALA A 172 13.32 -28.75 -39.88
C ALA A 172 13.00 -27.41 -40.61
N GLY A 173 13.79 -26.34 -40.47
CA GLY A 173 14.87 -26.03 -41.41
C GLY A 173 14.38 -25.46 -42.75
N MET A 174 14.46 -24.13 -42.96
CA MET A 174 15.14 -23.54 -44.14
C MET A 174 15.14 -21.99 -44.17
N VAL A 175 16.37 -21.47 -44.23
CA VAL A 175 16.87 -20.40 -45.13
C VAL A 175 16.52 -18.94 -44.82
N VAL A 176 17.58 -18.25 -44.41
CA VAL A 176 17.78 -16.79 -44.42
C VAL A 176 17.94 -16.27 -45.86
N ARG A 177 17.30 -15.14 -46.19
CA ARG A 177 17.91 -14.03 -46.95
C ARG A 177 17.08 -12.74 -46.81
N PRO A 178 17.71 -11.56 -46.65
CA PRO A 178 17.04 -10.28 -46.49
C PRO A 178 16.80 -9.59 -47.84
N PRO A 179 15.83 -8.66 -47.94
CA PRO A 179 15.89 -7.59 -48.93
C PRO A 179 16.18 -6.24 -48.27
N GLU A 180 17.20 -5.58 -48.82
CA GLU A 180 17.47 -4.16 -48.71
C GLU A 180 16.40 -3.33 -49.45
N GLY A 181 16.24 -2.06 -49.04
CA GLY A 181 16.07 -0.97 -50.00
C GLY A 181 14.64 -0.46 -50.27
N GLU A 182 14.34 0.67 -49.62
CA GLU A 182 13.59 1.82 -50.15
C GLU A 182 12.17 1.66 -50.69
N SER A 183 11.21 2.22 -49.95
CA SER A 183 10.42 3.37 -50.44
C SER A 183 9.60 3.96 -49.30
N VAL A 184 9.76 5.25 -49.07
CA VAL A 184 8.89 6.06 -48.21
C VAL A 184 7.64 6.40 -49.01
N PRO A 185 6.42 6.16 -48.49
CA PRO A 185 5.23 6.86 -48.93
C PRO A 185 4.74 7.79 -47.81
N ASP A 186 4.86 9.08 -48.13
CA ASP A 186 3.78 10.06 -48.14
C ASP A 186 2.94 10.27 -46.87
N GLU A 187 3.00 11.51 -46.38
CA GLU A 187 2.14 12.09 -45.36
C GLU A 187 0.71 12.22 -45.92
N GLY A 188 -0.21 11.39 -45.44
CA GLY A 188 -1.62 11.54 -45.75
C GLY A 188 -2.49 10.63 -44.88
N ASP A 189 -3.27 11.25 -44.00
CA ASP A 189 -4.41 10.67 -43.28
C ASP A 189 -4.15 9.42 -42.42
N ARG A 190 -3.54 9.64 -41.24
CA ARG A 190 -3.77 8.77 -40.08
C ARG A 190 -4.94 9.32 -39.28
N GLU A 191 -6.06 8.61 -39.30
CA GLU A 191 -7.07 8.73 -38.25
C GLU A 191 -6.38 8.61 -36.87
N PRO A 192 -6.77 9.40 -35.86
CA PRO A 192 -6.09 9.41 -34.58
C PRO A 192 -6.23 8.02 -33.94
N MET A 193 -5.12 7.26 -33.94
CA MET A 193 -5.00 6.06 -33.11
C MET A 193 -5.30 6.47 -31.67
N GLU A 194 -6.34 5.87 -31.11
CA GLU A 194 -6.62 5.93 -29.68
C GLU A 194 -5.35 5.48 -28.95
N SER A 195 -4.68 6.43 -28.31
CA SER A 195 -3.61 6.14 -27.36
C SER A 195 -4.15 5.15 -26.33
N PRO A 196 -3.38 4.11 -25.94
CA PRO A 196 -3.76 3.28 -24.81
C PRO A 196 -4.00 4.21 -23.62
N GLY A 197 -5.26 4.34 -23.21
CA GLY A 197 -5.65 5.22 -22.13
C GLY A 197 -4.77 4.89 -20.93
N ILE A 198 -4.08 5.91 -20.42
CA ILE A 198 -3.36 5.82 -19.14
C ILE A 198 -4.36 5.18 -18.16
N PRO A 199 -4.00 4.11 -17.44
CA PRO A 199 -4.88 3.50 -16.46
C PRO A 199 -5.46 4.59 -15.58
N GLU A 200 -6.78 4.78 -15.64
CA GLU A 200 -7.48 5.81 -14.91
C GLU A 200 -7.30 5.49 -13.41
N VAL A 201 -6.34 6.16 -12.76
CA VAL A 201 -6.10 6.00 -11.33
C VAL A 201 -7.27 6.69 -10.63
N LYS A 202 -8.31 5.90 -10.36
CA LYS A 202 -9.46 6.38 -9.59
C LYS A 202 -8.96 6.94 -8.26
N PRO A 203 -9.46 8.12 -7.82
CA PRO A 203 -9.11 8.70 -6.53
C PRO A 203 -9.24 7.67 -5.41
N PRO A 204 -8.48 7.81 -4.30
CA PRO A 204 -8.65 6.93 -3.15
C PRO A 204 -10.13 6.89 -2.76
N LEU A 205 -10.64 5.68 -2.56
CA LEU A 205 -11.99 5.45 -2.08
C LEU A 205 -12.23 6.37 -0.87
N SER A 206 -13.30 7.14 -0.93
CA SER A 206 -13.78 7.90 0.22
C SER A 206 -15.03 7.20 0.73
N LEU A 207 -15.19 7.17 2.05
CA LEU A 207 -16.40 6.61 2.63
C LEU A 207 -17.57 7.49 2.19
N PRO A 208 -18.64 6.92 1.62
CA PRO A 208 -19.81 7.69 1.22
C PRO A 208 -20.45 8.36 2.44
N GLU A 209 -21.33 9.33 2.19
CA GLU A 209 -22.13 9.91 3.27
C GLU A 209 -23.01 8.83 3.91
N LEU A 210 -22.80 8.63 5.21
CA LEU A 210 -23.54 7.67 6.01
C LEU A 210 -24.89 8.28 6.38
N ARG A 211 -25.96 7.80 5.73
CA ARG A 211 -27.33 8.15 6.11
C ARG A 211 -27.74 7.34 7.35
N PRO A 212 -28.43 7.94 8.33
CA PRO A 212 -28.96 7.22 9.48
C PRO A 212 -29.79 6.01 9.02
N LEU A 213 -29.62 4.90 9.73
CA LEU A 213 -30.38 3.67 9.50
C LEU A 213 -31.37 3.49 10.65
N GLU A 214 -32.48 2.82 10.36
CA GLU A 214 -33.43 2.35 11.36
C GLU A 214 -33.45 0.82 11.33
N VAL A 215 -33.82 0.18 12.44
CA VAL A 215 -33.97 -1.28 12.49
C VAL A 215 -35.34 -1.64 11.92
N PRO A 216 -35.43 -2.31 10.77
CA PRO A 216 -36.73 -2.66 10.20
C PRO A 216 -37.41 -3.76 11.01
N GLY A 217 -38.75 -3.75 11.00
CA GLY A 217 -39.55 -4.75 11.70
C GLY A 217 -39.63 -6.10 10.95
N ASP A 218 -39.34 -6.09 9.64
CA ASP A 218 -39.39 -7.27 8.79
C ASP A 218 -37.99 -7.88 8.57
N PRO A 219 -37.88 -9.20 8.36
CA PRO A 219 -36.60 -9.88 8.18
C PRO A 219 -35.78 -9.42 6.97
N GLU A 220 -36.44 -9.09 5.85
CA GLU A 220 -35.76 -8.66 4.63
C GLU A 220 -35.09 -7.30 4.83
N GLY A 221 -35.79 -6.34 5.44
CA GLY A 221 -35.24 -5.05 5.82
C GLY A 221 -34.07 -5.17 6.81
N GLN A 222 -34.15 -6.09 7.77
CA GLN A 222 -33.04 -6.33 8.70
C GLN A 222 -31.80 -6.85 7.99
N ILE A 223 -31.95 -7.77 7.04
CA ILE A 223 -30.86 -8.27 6.20
C ILE A 223 -30.25 -7.12 5.39
N GLU A 224 -31.06 -6.34 4.69
CA GLU A 224 -30.61 -5.22 3.87
C GLU A 224 -29.84 -4.16 4.69
N THR A 225 -30.32 -3.89 5.90
CA THR A 225 -29.67 -2.98 6.86
C THR A 225 -28.33 -3.55 7.32
N ALA A 226 -28.29 -4.83 7.68
CA ALA A 226 -27.06 -5.50 8.09
C ALA A 226 -26.00 -5.53 6.97
N LEU A 227 -26.41 -5.83 5.73
CA LEU A 227 -25.52 -5.79 4.57
C LEU A 227 -24.93 -4.41 4.36
N THR A 228 -25.75 -3.37 4.44
CA THR A 228 -25.29 -1.98 4.32
C THR A 228 -24.25 -1.62 5.38
N ILE A 229 -24.42 -2.08 6.62
CA ILE A 229 -23.45 -1.87 7.69
C ILE A 229 -22.14 -2.61 7.39
N TYR A 230 -22.21 -3.91 7.07
CA TYR A 230 -21.02 -4.71 6.79
C TYR A 230 -20.23 -4.23 5.56
N GLU A 231 -20.92 -3.79 4.52
CA GLU A 231 -20.29 -3.18 3.35
C GLU A 231 -19.50 -1.94 3.74
N ASN A 232 -20.08 -1.06 4.56
CA ASN A 232 -19.39 0.13 5.04
C ASN A 232 -18.17 -0.23 5.90
N VAL A 233 -18.27 -1.26 6.75
CA VAL A 233 -17.14 -1.78 7.55
C VAL A 233 -16.00 -2.28 6.65
N LEU A 234 -16.30 -3.16 5.68
CA LEU A 234 -15.29 -3.70 4.77
C LEU A 234 -14.71 -2.62 3.84
N LEU A 235 -15.54 -1.66 3.43
CA LEU A 235 -15.13 -0.50 2.66
C LEU A 235 -14.18 0.38 3.48
N ALA A 236 -14.48 0.64 4.76
CA ALA A 236 -13.60 1.39 5.65
C ALA A 236 -12.22 0.73 5.79
N MET A 237 -12.17 -0.59 5.93
CA MET A 237 -10.91 -1.34 5.94
C MET A 237 -10.12 -1.15 4.63
N SER A 238 -10.83 -1.23 3.50
CA SER A 238 -10.25 -1.04 2.16
C SER A 238 -9.73 0.38 1.94
N ILE A 239 -10.45 1.39 2.44
CA ILE A 239 -10.08 2.81 2.38
C ILE A 239 -8.83 3.07 3.20
N GLY A 240 -8.83 2.67 4.47
CA GLY A 240 -7.68 2.84 5.35
C GLY A 240 -6.44 2.20 4.74
N ALA A 241 -6.56 0.94 4.32
CA ALA A 241 -5.49 0.21 3.65
C ALA A 241 -4.94 0.98 2.46
N SER A 242 -5.82 1.35 1.53
CA SER A 242 -5.44 2.05 0.30
C SER A 242 -4.79 3.40 0.53
N LYS A 243 -5.19 4.13 1.57
CA LYS A 243 -4.59 5.43 1.93
C LYS A 243 -3.14 5.32 2.39
N ILE A 244 -2.79 4.24 3.08
CA ILE A 244 -1.47 4.08 3.69
C ILE A 244 -0.50 3.35 2.76
N MET A 245 -0.93 2.25 2.15
CA MET A 245 -0.04 1.41 1.34
C MET A 245 -0.24 1.60 -0.18
N GLY A 246 -1.31 2.30 -0.59
CA GLY A 246 -1.72 2.39 -1.99
C GLY A 246 -2.73 1.31 -2.39
N VAL A 247 -3.49 1.59 -3.44
CA VAL A 247 -4.63 0.76 -3.87
C VAL A 247 -4.20 -0.65 -4.31
N ALA A 248 -3.19 -0.76 -5.17
CA ALA A 248 -2.76 -2.07 -5.68
C ALA A 248 -2.28 -3.05 -4.57
N PRO A 249 -1.38 -2.68 -3.64
CA PRO A 249 -0.99 -3.57 -2.54
C PRO A 249 -2.14 -3.84 -1.56
N ALA A 250 -2.97 -2.85 -1.25
CA ALA A 250 -4.18 -3.06 -0.42
C ALA A 250 -5.10 -4.11 -1.04
N GLY A 251 -5.35 -4.02 -2.35
CA GLY A 251 -6.17 -4.99 -3.08
C GLY A 251 -5.54 -6.38 -3.12
N GLY A 252 -4.22 -6.47 -3.25
CA GLY A 252 -3.47 -7.73 -3.15
C GLY A 252 -3.61 -8.38 -1.78
N MET A 253 -3.48 -7.60 -0.69
CA MET A 253 -3.65 -8.12 0.68
C MET A 253 -5.09 -8.52 0.95
N LEU A 254 -6.07 -7.70 0.56
CA LEU A 254 -7.48 -8.03 0.69
C LEU A 254 -7.79 -9.36 0.02
N ARG A 255 -7.34 -9.57 -1.23
CA ARG A 255 -7.56 -10.82 -1.98
C ARG A 255 -7.00 -12.05 -1.26
N LYS A 256 -5.81 -11.93 -0.64
CA LYS A 256 -5.18 -13.02 0.12
C LYS A 256 -5.86 -13.30 1.46
N SER A 257 -6.66 -12.35 1.97
CA SER A 257 -7.29 -12.46 3.30
C SER A 257 -8.68 -13.08 3.24
N LEU A 258 -9.29 -13.20 2.07
CA LEU A 258 -10.68 -13.64 1.94
C LEU A 258 -10.80 -15.16 2.17
N PRO A 259 -11.67 -15.60 3.10
CA PRO A 259 -11.83 -17.01 3.45
C PRO A 259 -12.79 -17.73 2.48
N TYR A 260 -12.39 -17.85 1.20
CA TYR A 260 -13.22 -18.44 0.14
C TYR A 260 -13.71 -19.86 0.44
N SER A 261 -12.93 -20.67 1.17
CA SER A 261 -13.30 -22.03 1.56
C SER A 261 -14.34 -22.08 2.67
N GLU A 262 -14.38 -21.07 3.55
CA GLU A 262 -15.26 -21.04 4.72
C GLU A 262 -16.58 -20.33 4.44
N CYS A 263 -16.59 -19.41 3.47
CA CYS A 263 -17.75 -18.66 3.03
C CYS A 263 -17.99 -18.81 1.51
N PRO A 264 -18.10 -20.04 0.98
CA PRO A 264 -18.09 -20.29 -0.47
C PRO A 264 -19.31 -19.70 -1.18
N GLU A 265 -20.49 -19.70 -0.55
CA GLU A 265 -21.71 -19.16 -1.17
C GLU A 265 -21.70 -17.63 -1.20
N THR A 266 -21.32 -17.01 -0.08
CA THR A 266 -21.23 -15.55 0.09
C THR A 266 -20.15 -14.93 -0.80
N LEU A 267 -18.98 -15.58 -0.90
CA LEU A 267 -17.83 -15.09 -1.68
C LEU A 267 -17.75 -15.64 -3.11
N ARG A 268 -18.74 -16.40 -3.57
CA ARG A 268 -18.78 -16.96 -4.92
C ARG A 268 -18.64 -15.88 -6.00
N ASP A 269 -17.59 -15.98 -6.80
CA ASP A 269 -17.23 -15.00 -7.84
C ASP A 269 -17.02 -13.56 -7.34
N VAL A 270 -16.93 -13.34 -6.02
CA VAL A 270 -16.67 -12.00 -5.47
C VAL A 270 -15.20 -11.65 -5.72
N LYS A 271 -15.01 -10.61 -6.52
CA LYS A 271 -13.68 -10.12 -6.89
C LYS A 271 -13.28 -8.94 -6.01
N VAL A 272 -11.96 -8.78 -5.84
CA VAL A 272 -11.37 -7.51 -5.40
C VAL A 272 -11.21 -6.62 -6.61
N LEU A 273 -11.92 -5.50 -6.61
CA LEU A 273 -11.95 -4.50 -7.68
C LEU A 273 -10.62 -3.75 -7.76
N GLY A 274 -10.40 -3.04 -8.88
CA GLY A 274 -9.22 -2.20 -9.07
C GLY A 274 -9.09 -1.07 -8.04
N SER A 275 -10.16 -0.77 -7.30
CA SER A 275 -10.21 0.16 -6.17
C SER A 275 -9.80 -0.44 -4.83
N ALA A 276 -9.35 -1.70 -4.79
CA ALA A 276 -9.04 -2.44 -3.55
C ALA A 276 -10.23 -2.67 -2.61
N SER A 277 -11.46 -2.60 -3.13
CA SER A 277 -12.68 -2.98 -2.42
C SER A 277 -13.25 -4.29 -2.98
N LEU A 278 -14.14 -4.94 -2.23
CA LEU A 278 -14.90 -6.07 -2.73
C LEU A 278 -15.97 -5.62 -3.73
N ASP A 279 -16.33 -6.52 -4.65
CA ASP A 279 -17.52 -6.39 -5.48
C ASP A 279 -18.78 -6.64 -4.62
N PHE A 280 -19.21 -5.59 -3.92
CA PHE A 280 -20.37 -5.62 -3.04
C PHE A 280 -21.68 -5.95 -3.79
N ARG A 281 -21.78 -5.59 -5.08
CA ARG A 281 -22.93 -5.96 -5.90
C ARG A 281 -23.03 -7.48 -6.02
N ARG A 282 -21.92 -8.14 -6.36
CA ARG A 282 -21.90 -9.61 -6.45
C ARG A 282 -22.15 -10.27 -5.11
N LEU A 283 -21.62 -9.70 -4.03
CA LEU A 283 -21.83 -10.19 -2.67
C LEU A 283 -23.33 -10.14 -2.30
N ARG A 284 -24.02 -9.02 -2.56
CA ARG A 284 -25.48 -8.89 -2.34
C ARG A 284 -26.28 -9.87 -3.18
N GLU A 285 -25.94 -10.03 -4.46
CA GLU A 285 -26.59 -11.00 -5.35
C GLU A 285 -26.47 -12.43 -4.81
N ASN A 286 -25.29 -12.81 -4.29
CA ASN A 286 -25.07 -14.12 -3.70
C ASN A 286 -25.95 -14.34 -2.46
N ILE A 287 -26.01 -13.35 -1.56
CA ILE A 287 -26.79 -13.45 -0.32
C ILE A 287 -28.29 -13.53 -0.65
N ALA A 288 -28.79 -12.65 -1.53
CA ALA A 288 -30.18 -12.68 -1.97
C ALA A 288 -30.55 -14.01 -2.66
N GLY A 289 -29.65 -14.56 -3.49
CA GLY A 289 -29.87 -15.83 -4.18
C GLY A 289 -29.73 -17.08 -3.30
N SER A 290 -29.07 -16.96 -2.15
CA SER A 290 -28.84 -18.08 -1.21
C SER A 290 -29.98 -18.32 -0.22
N GLY A 291 -30.80 -17.30 0.04
CA GLY A 291 -31.84 -17.36 1.08
C GLY A 291 -31.28 -17.47 2.50
N HIS A 292 -30.05 -17.00 2.73
CA HIS A 292 -29.43 -17.01 4.06
C HIS A 292 -30.25 -16.23 5.10
N SER A 293 -30.33 -16.76 6.31
CA SER A 293 -30.85 -16.04 7.45
C SER A 293 -29.89 -14.93 7.89
N LEU A 294 -30.40 -13.93 8.61
CA LEU A 294 -29.58 -12.88 9.19
C LEU A 294 -28.41 -13.43 10.04
N GLU A 295 -28.66 -14.48 10.82
CA GLU A 295 -27.60 -15.11 11.64
C GLU A 295 -26.52 -15.76 10.78
N LYS A 296 -26.89 -16.44 9.68
CA LYS A 296 -25.90 -17.03 8.77
C LYS A 296 -25.04 -15.95 8.09
N ILE A 297 -25.66 -14.83 7.72
CA ILE A 297 -24.96 -13.66 7.17
C ILE A 297 -23.98 -13.10 8.21
N LYS A 298 -24.42 -12.94 9.47
CA LYS A 298 -23.58 -12.47 10.57
C LYS A 298 -22.35 -13.36 10.77
N GLU A 299 -22.53 -14.68 10.79
CA GLU A 299 -21.42 -15.64 10.90
C GLU A 299 -20.42 -15.53 9.74
N ASP A 300 -20.89 -15.39 8.50
CA ASP A 300 -20.00 -15.27 7.34
C ASP A 300 -19.21 -13.95 7.37
N PHE A 301 -19.86 -12.84 7.71
CA PHE A 301 -19.18 -11.56 7.82
C PHE A 301 -18.22 -11.50 9.00
N GLU A 302 -18.54 -12.13 10.13
CA GLU A 302 -17.60 -12.30 11.25
C GLU A 302 -16.31 -12.99 10.79
N ARG A 303 -16.43 -14.09 10.04
CA ARG A 303 -15.27 -14.81 9.49
C ARG A 303 -14.47 -13.95 8.50
N ILE A 304 -15.16 -13.26 7.59
CA ILE A 304 -14.52 -12.37 6.61
C ILE A 304 -13.75 -11.25 7.33
N ILE A 305 -14.39 -10.56 8.27
CA ILE A 305 -13.78 -9.44 9.00
C ILE A 305 -12.63 -9.93 9.86
N THR A 306 -12.77 -11.08 10.51
CA THR A 306 -11.71 -11.71 11.30
C THR A 306 -10.51 -12.06 10.42
N ALA A 307 -10.72 -12.76 9.31
CA ALA A 307 -9.65 -13.17 8.41
C ALA A 307 -8.88 -11.96 7.83
N ILE A 308 -9.58 -10.88 7.48
CA ILE A 308 -8.96 -9.63 7.05
C ILE A 308 -8.19 -8.99 8.21
N THR A 309 -8.81 -8.85 9.38
CA THR A 309 -8.18 -8.20 10.54
C THR A 309 -6.92 -8.93 10.99
N GLU A 310 -6.97 -10.26 11.07
CA GLU A 310 -5.85 -11.10 11.47
C GLU A 310 -4.71 -11.03 10.44
N ASN A 311 -5.03 -11.09 9.15
CA ASN A 311 -3.99 -10.99 8.14
C ASN A 311 -3.33 -9.60 8.13
N TYR A 312 -4.12 -8.53 8.23
CA TYR A 312 -3.59 -7.17 8.30
C TYR A 312 -2.79 -6.97 9.59
N GLY A 313 -3.36 -7.31 10.75
CA GLY A 313 -2.70 -7.21 12.05
C GLY A 313 -1.39 -7.97 12.14
N ARG A 314 -1.32 -9.18 11.57
CA ARG A 314 -0.07 -9.96 11.50
C ARG A 314 0.97 -9.34 10.57
N VAL A 315 0.56 -8.74 9.45
CA VAL A 315 1.47 -8.17 8.45
C VAL A 315 2.02 -6.81 8.89
N MET A 316 1.20 -5.96 9.50
CA MET A 316 1.57 -4.57 9.80
C MET A 316 1.56 -4.19 11.29
N GLY A 317 1.10 -5.08 12.16
CA GLY A 317 0.81 -4.81 13.57
C GLY A 317 -0.63 -4.31 13.77
N TYR A 318 -1.29 -4.80 14.81
CA TYR A 318 -2.68 -4.44 15.11
C TYR A 318 -2.85 -2.94 15.40
N ASP A 319 -1.92 -2.30 16.11
CA ASP A 319 -2.01 -0.87 16.40
C ASP A 319 -1.94 0.00 15.14
N ALA A 320 -1.05 -0.35 14.20
CA ALA A 320 -0.95 0.33 12.92
C ALA A 320 -2.23 0.11 12.09
N PHE A 321 -2.77 -1.10 12.09
CA PHE A 321 -4.02 -1.41 11.40
C PHE A 321 -5.20 -0.62 11.99
N ARG A 322 -5.34 -0.58 13.32
CA ARG A 322 -6.36 0.21 14.02
C ARG A 322 -6.22 1.70 13.71
N GLY A 323 -5.00 2.24 13.81
CA GLY A 323 -4.72 3.65 13.51
C GLY A 323 -5.10 4.04 12.09
N MET A 324 -4.90 3.14 11.14
CA MET A 324 -5.19 3.35 9.72
C MET A 324 -6.68 3.43 9.39
N ILE A 325 -7.52 2.63 10.05
CA ILE A 325 -8.97 2.56 9.74
C ILE A 325 -9.83 3.39 10.72
N ARG A 326 -9.22 3.89 11.80
CA ARG A 326 -9.89 4.63 12.89
C ARG A 326 -10.82 5.74 12.39
N PRO A 327 -10.43 6.63 11.45
CA PRO A 327 -11.30 7.73 11.03
C PRO A 327 -12.63 7.24 10.44
N GLU A 328 -12.58 6.26 9.55
CA GLU A 328 -13.77 5.68 8.90
C GLU A 328 -14.59 4.85 9.89
N PHE A 329 -13.95 4.00 10.70
CA PHE A 329 -14.63 3.17 11.70
C PHE A 329 -15.36 4.00 12.75
N THR A 330 -14.77 5.11 13.19
CA THR A 330 -15.40 6.03 14.14
C THR A 330 -16.66 6.67 13.53
N ARG A 331 -16.61 7.05 12.24
CA ARG A 331 -17.77 7.60 11.54
C ARG A 331 -18.90 6.59 11.41
N ILE A 332 -18.58 5.33 11.10
CA ILE A 332 -19.56 4.23 11.01
C ILE A 332 -20.22 4.01 12.36
N HIS A 333 -19.43 3.86 13.43
CA HIS A 333 -19.97 3.63 14.77
C HIS A 333 -20.85 4.79 15.25
N ARG A 334 -20.43 6.04 15.01
CA ARG A 334 -21.24 7.22 15.33
C ARG A 334 -22.57 7.25 14.58
N ALA A 335 -22.60 6.75 13.34
CA ALA A 335 -23.82 6.73 12.53
C ALA A 335 -24.74 5.56 12.86
N TYR A 336 -24.19 4.39 13.22
CA TYR A 336 -24.92 3.11 13.24
C TYR A 336 -24.90 2.34 14.56
N SER A 337 -24.23 2.83 15.62
CA SER A 337 -24.11 2.11 16.91
C SER A 337 -25.42 1.51 17.42
N ASP A 338 -26.48 2.31 17.56
CA ASP A 338 -27.79 1.82 18.04
C ASP A 338 -28.36 0.67 17.19
N VAL A 339 -28.23 0.77 15.87
CA VAL A 339 -28.72 -0.24 14.91
C VAL A 339 -27.83 -1.47 14.93
N MET A 340 -26.52 -1.29 15.04
CA MET A 340 -25.54 -2.37 15.13
C MET A 340 -25.75 -3.21 16.39
N ASP A 341 -26.05 -2.56 17.52
CA ASP A 341 -26.37 -3.23 18.78
C ASP A 341 -27.70 -3.97 18.69
N ALA A 342 -28.74 -3.34 18.15
CA ALA A 342 -30.05 -3.96 17.99
C ALA A 342 -30.05 -5.19 17.05
N LEU A 343 -29.24 -5.17 15.99
CA LEU A 343 -29.07 -6.30 15.07
C LEU A 343 -28.00 -7.31 15.53
N GLY A 344 -27.31 -7.03 16.66
CA GLY A 344 -26.23 -7.87 17.18
C GLY A 344 -24.99 -7.92 16.27
N ILE A 345 -24.80 -6.91 15.42
CA ILE A 345 -23.64 -6.78 14.52
C ILE A 345 -22.41 -6.33 15.31
N THR A 346 -22.56 -5.52 16.35
CA THR A 346 -21.42 -5.11 17.20
C THR A 346 -20.64 -6.34 17.72
N GLY A 347 -21.32 -7.45 18.00
CA GLY A 347 -20.69 -8.69 18.46
C GLY A 347 -19.87 -9.43 17.39
N THR A 348 -20.15 -9.23 16.10
CA THR A 348 -19.48 -9.92 14.99
C THR A 348 -18.22 -9.18 14.51
N ILE A 349 -18.02 -7.96 15.00
CA ILE A 349 -16.83 -7.17 14.67
C ILE A 349 -15.66 -7.62 15.53
N HIS A 350 -14.53 -7.87 14.87
CA HIS A 350 -13.32 -8.39 15.50
C HIS A 350 -12.92 -7.58 16.75
N PRO A 351 -12.52 -8.22 17.88
CA PRO A 351 -12.20 -7.52 19.13
C PRO A 351 -11.19 -6.38 18.98
N GLU A 352 -10.16 -6.55 18.15
CA GLU A 352 -9.17 -5.49 17.90
C GLU A 352 -9.79 -4.25 17.26
N LEU A 353 -10.81 -4.41 16.42
CA LEU A 353 -11.49 -3.27 15.81
C LEU A 353 -12.47 -2.61 16.77
N ARG A 354 -13.11 -3.38 17.66
CA ARG A 354 -14.02 -2.83 18.68
C ARG A 354 -13.33 -1.89 19.66
N LYS A 355 -12.04 -2.11 19.95
CA LYS A 355 -11.23 -1.18 20.75
C LYS A 355 -11.23 0.25 20.19
N ILE A 356 -11.45 0.44 18.89
CA ILE A 356 -11.54 1.77 18.27
C ILE A 356 -12.77 2.55 18.77
N TRP A 357 -13.83 1.85 19.20
CA TRP A 357 -15.08 2.44 19.66
C TRP A 357 -15.13 2.66 21.18
N GLU A 358 -14.25 1.97 21.90
CA GLU A 358 -14.10 2.06 23.36
C GLU A 358 -13.12 3.17 23.78
N GLU A 359 -12.27 3.63 22.85
CA GLU A 359 -11.31 4.74 22.99
C GLU A 359 -11.93 6.08 22.59
#